data_AF-A0A957BX53-F1
#
_entry.id   AF-A0A957BX53-F1
#
_cell.length_a   1.000
_cell.length_b   1.000
_cell.length_c   1.000
_cell.angle_alpha   90.00
_cell.angle_beta   90.00
_cell.angle_gamma   90.00
#
_symmetry.space_group_name_H-M   'P 1'
#
loop_
_entity.id
_entity.type
_entity.pdbx_description
1 polymer ?
#
loop_
_entity_poly.entity_id
_entity_poly.type
_entity_poly.pdbx_seq_one_letter_code
_entity_poly.pdbx_strand_id
1 'polypeptide(L)'
;NAMVCSDDPPQPEASFDQSGHSDFALFTEQVFASLYVGTCSALNVERLPDESDVDATLDVPTLVLSGRLDVRTPTFRNQEVADMLPNSRIVIFEYGDHVQYRGDDALCAASIVSAFVIDPTSLNDLDTCCAETSPPSPTLVLPAPTIAEVIGTEFMSTGVYLASSQVYLAVPEGSTYSITFTDAGQLKIVADCNTITASYVAGDRGAIRIELGASTRVACPEGSIADDFLAEIESASKIELFDTGSAIIAVLQTEDGSNVGFTALK
;
A
#
# COMPACT_ATOMS: atom_id res chain seq x y z
N ASN A 1 -7.20 5.47 -5.29
CA ASN A 1 -7.96 6.72 -5.10
C ASN A 1 -7.84 7.55 -6.35
N ALA A 2 -8.92 7.60 -7.14
CA ALA A 2 -8.97 8.28 -8.44
C ALA A 2 -9.93 9.49 -8.41
N MET A 3 -10.29 9.99 -7.23
CA MET A 3 -11.00 11.27 -7.07
C MET A 3 -9.95 12.38 -6.92
N VAL A 4 -9.99 13.36 -7.79
CA VAL A 4 -9.27 14.63 -7.67
C VAL A 4 -10.21 15.66 -7.07
N CYS A 5 -9.71 16.67 -6.36
CA CYS A 5 -10.56 17.64 -5.65
C CYS A 5 -11.51 18.45 -6.54
N SER A 6 -11.33 18.40 -7.86
CA SER A 6 -12.21 19.01 -8.86
C SER A 6 -13.31 18.07 -9.37
N ASP A 7 -13.23 16.77 -9.06
CA ASP A 7 -14.17 15.76 -9.54
C ASP A 7 -15.45 15.79 -8.72
N ASP A 8 -16.56 15.53 -9.42
CA ASP A 8 -17.85 15.42 -8.77
C ASP A 8 -18.05 14.06 -8.11
N PRO A 9 -18.50 14.01 -6.84
CA PRO A 9 -18.81 12.74 -6.20
C PRO A 9 -19.95 12.06 -6.97
N PRO A 10 -19.80 10.79 -7.37
CA PRO A 10 -20.77 10.10 -8.21
C PRO A 10 -22.15 9.92 -7.54
N GLN A 11 -22.21 10.12 -6.22
CA GLN A 11 -23.39 10.02 -5.40
C GLN A 11 -23.27 10.94 -4.16
N PRO A 12 -24.36 11.55 -3.67
CA PRO A 12 -24.36 12.29 -2.42
C PRO A 12 -24.14 11.35 -1.23
N GLU A 13 -23.45 11.82 -0.18
CA GLU A 13 -23.09 11.07 1.04
C GLU A 13 -24.27 10.27 1.63
N ALA A 14 -25.48 10.83 1.57
CA ALA A 14 -26.71 10.22 2.10
C ALA A 14 -27.21 8.97 1.35
N SER A 15 -26.63 8.65 0.19
CA SER A 15 -27.05 7.52 -0.67
C SER A 15 -26.13 6.30 -0.57
N PHE A 16 -25.09 6.36 0.27
CA PHE A 16 -24.17 5.25 0.47
C PHE A 16 -24.78 4.17 1.39
N ASP A 17 -25.03 2.98 0.83
CA ASP A 17 -25.48 1.82 1.60
C ASP A 17 -24.30 1.19 2.35
N GLN A 18 -24.33 1.29 3.67
CA GLN A 18 -23.30 0.74 4.55
C GLN A 18 -23.61 -0.69 5.00
N SER A 19 -24.77 -1.25 4.60
CA SER A 19 -25.19 -2.57 5.04
C SER A 19 -24.29 -3.67 4.45
N GLY A 20 -23.91 -4.66 5.29
CA GLY A 20 -23.08 -5.78 4.87
C GLY A 20 -21.58 -5.51 4.78
N HIS A 21 -21.13 -4.27 4.98
CA HIS A 21 -19.71 -3.90 5.08
C HIS A 21 -19.19 -4.12 6.51
N SER A 22 -17.90 -4.44 6.65
CA SER A 22 -17.28 -4.59 7.97
C SER A 22 -16.99 -3.22 8.61
N ASP A 23 -16.99 -3.17 9.93
CA ASP A 23 -16.65 -1.94 10.67
C ASP A 23 -15.26 -1.40 10.28
N PHE A 24 -14.31 -2.29 9.99
CA PHE A 24 -12.97 -1.91 9.51
C PHE A 24 -13.00 -1.24 8.13
N ALA A 25 -13.81 -1.76 7.20
CA ALA A 25 -13.96 -1.18 5.88
C ALA A 25 -14.62 0.21 5.97
N LEU A 26 -15.69 0.34 6.76
CA LEU A 26 -16.38 1.62 6.96
C LEU A 26 -15.47 2.66 7.64
N PHE A 27 -14.69 2.25 8.64
CA PHE A 27 -13.72 3.12 9.30
C PHE A 27 -12.64 3.60 8.33
N THR A 28 -12.06 2.68 7.56
CA THR A 28 -10.98 2.99 6.62
C THR A 28 -11.47 3.95 5.53
N GLU A 29 -12.66 3.71 4.97
CA GLU A 29 -13.28 4.62 4.00
C GLU A 29 -13.60 5.99 4.61
N GLN A 30 -14.10 6.06 5.84
CA GLN A 30 -14.33 7.35 6.53
C GLN A 30 -13.04 8.14 6.75
N VAL A 31 -11.93 7.47 7.11
CA VAL A 31 -10.63 8.12 7.29
C VAL A 31 -10.14 8.70 5.96
N PHE A 32 -10.20 7.92 4.88
CA PHE A 32 -9.79 8.41 3.55
C PHE A 32 -10.71 9.54 3.06
N ALA A 33 -12.03 9.40 3.21
CA ALA A 33 -12.98 10.44 2.83
C ALA A 33 -12.72 11.74 3.60
N SER A 34 -12.50 11.66 4.92
CA SER A 34 -12.22 12.83 5.76
C SER A 34 -10.91 13.52 5.37
N LEU A 35 -9.86 12.74 5.08
CA LEU A 35 -8.59 13.26 4.58
C LEU A 35 -8.77 13.99 3.25
N TYR A 36 -9.54 13.42 2.32
CA TYR A 36 -9.84 14.03 1.03
C TYR A 36 -10.64 15.32 1.19
N VAL A 37 -11.74 15.30 1.95
CA VAL A 37 -12.57 16.50 2.20
C VAL A 37 -11.75 17.62 2.83
N GLY A 38 -10.93 17.30 3.85
CA GLY A 38 -10.05 18.28 4.49
C GLY A 38 -9.02 18.86 3.51
N THR A 39 -8.35 18.00 2.74
CA THR A 39 -7.34 18.42 1.76
C THR A 39 -7.96 19.28 0.64
N CYS A 40 -9.07 18.83 0.06
CA CYS A 40 -9.74 19.55 -1.02
C CYS A 40 -10.34 20.88 -0.56
N SER A 41 -10.85 20.95 0.67
CA SER A 41 -11.30 22.20 1.29
C SER A 41 -10.16 23.20 1.46
N ALA A 42 -8.95 22.73 1.83
CA ALA A 42 -7.78 23.59 1.97
C ALA A 42 -7.23 24.09 0.63
N LEU A 43 -7.32 23.27 -0.42
CA LEU A 43 -6.88 23.64 -1.76
C LEU A 43 -7.80 24.65 -2.45
N ASN A 44 -9.07 24.72 -2.04
CA ASN A 44 -10.07 25.65 -2.57
C ASN A 44 -10.11 25.69 -4.11
N VAL A 45 -10.11 24.49 -4.71
CA VAL A 45 -10.25 24.34 -6.16
C VAL A 45 -11.70 24.61 -6.59
N GLU A 46 -11.86 25.27 -7.72
CA GLU A 46 -13.17 25.51 -8.31
C GLU A 46 -13.75 24.20 -8.84
N ARG A 47 -15.04 23.95 -8.55
CA ARG A 47 -15.77 22.83 -9.12
C ARG A 47 -15.84 23.00 -10.63
N LEU A 48 -15.68 21.91 -11.38
CA LEU A 48 -15.88 21.95 -12.82
C LEU A 48 -17.36 22.29 -13.15
N PRO A 49 -17.62 22.94 -14.31
CA PRO A 49 -19.00 23.23 -14.72
C PRO A 49 -19.78 21.93 -14.99
N ASP A 50 -21.11 21.98 -14.86
CA ASP A 50 -22.02 20.83 -15.12
C ASP A 50 -21.80 20.19 -16.52
N GLU A 51 -21.25 20.94 -17.46
CA GLU A 51 -20.84 20.48 -18.79
C GLU A 51 -19.80 19.36 -18.75
N SER A 52 -19.03 19.26 -17.66
CA SER A 52 -18.04 18.22 -17.43
C SER A 52 -18.65 16.87 -16.99
N ASP A 53 -19.89 16.88 -16.52
CA ASP A 53 -20.67 15.69 -16.17
C ASP A 53 -21.43 15.11 -17.38
N VAL A 54 -21.35 15.76 -18.54
CA VAL A 54 -21.99 15.28 -19.77
C VAL A 54 -21.10 14.23 -20.41
N ASP A 55 -21.67 13.05 -20.64
CA ASP A 55 -20.98 11.94 -21.31
C ASP A 55 -20.36 12.38 -22.64
N ALA A 56 -19.12 11.97 -22.87
CA ALA A 56 -18.44 12.23 -24.13
C ALA A 56 -19.14 11.49 -25.28
N THR A 57 -19.63 12.23 -26.28
CA THR A 57 -20.27 11.65 -27.47
C THR A 57 -19.33 11.54 -28.67
N LEU A 58 -18.02 11.70 -28.46
CA LEU A 58 -17.04 11.77 -29.54
C LEU A 58 -16.83 10.38 -30.17
N ASP A 59 -16.96 10.29 -31.49
CA ASP A 59 -16.69 9.05 -32.24
C ASP A 59 -15.21 8.95 -32.59
N VAL A 60 -14.40 8.69 -31.56
CA VAL A 60 -12.98 8.38 -31.71
C VAL A 60 -12.69 7.01 -31.10
N PRO A 61 -11.76 6.23 -31.68
CA PRO A 61 -11.32 4.98 -31.09
C PRO A 61 -10.92 5.21 -29.63
N THR A 62 -11.49 4.42 -28.72
CA THR A 62 -11.24 4.53 -27.28
C THR A 62 -10.90 3.18 -26.69
N LEU A 63 -9.74 3.09 -26.05
CA LEU A 63 -9.28 1.90 -25.36
C LEU A 63 -9.55 2.03 -23.86
N VAL A 64 -10.26 1.06 -23.28
CA VAL A 64 -10.51 0.97 -21.83
C VAL A 64 -9.76 -0.24 -21.29
N LEU A 65 -8.92 -0.07 -20.28
CA LEU A 65 -8.25 -1.17 -19.58
C LEU A 65 -8.95 -1.43 -18.25
N SER A 66 -9.30 -2.68 -17.97
CA SER A 66 -10.04 -3.05 -16.75
C SER A 66 -9.44 -4.28 -16.09
N GLY A 67 -9.32 -4.25 -14.77
CA GLY A 67 -8.93 -5.41 -13.97
C GLY A 67 -10.16 -6.19 -13.50
N ARG A 68 -10.18 -7.51 -13.69
CA ARG A 68 -11.29 -8.37 -13.22
C ARG A 68 -11.38 -8.39 -11.69
N LEU A 69 -10.26 -8.20 -11.00
CA LEU A 69 -10.17 -8.25 -9.53
C LEU A 69 -10.22 -6.85 -8.89
N ASP A 70 -10.45 -5.80 -9.68
CA ASP A 70 -10.54 -4.43 -9.20
C ASP A 70 -11.83 -4.22 -8.39
N VAL A 71 -11.72 -4.16 -7.07
CA VAL A 71 -12.84 -3.87 -6.17
C VAL A 71 -13.14 -2.37 -6.04
N ARG A 72 -12.23 -1.49 -6.49
CA ARG A 72 -12.35 -0.03 -6.39
C ARG A 72 -13.03 0.57 -7.62
N THR A 73 -12.65 0.13 -8.81
CA THR A 73 -13.29 0.48 -10.10
C THR A 73 -13.67 -0.80 -10.86
N PRO A 74 -14.72 -1.50 -10.41
CA PRO A 74 -15.05 -2.83 -10.92
C PRO A 74 -15.36 -2.85 -12.41
N THR A 75 -15.12 -3.99 -13.05
CA THR A 75 -15.32 -4.17 -14.50
C THR A 75 -16.71 -3.73 -14.98
N PHE A 76 -17.78 -3.92 -14.18
CA PHE A 76 -19.12 -3.47 -14.58
C PHE A 76 -19.21 -1.95 -14.79
N ARG A 77 -18.49 -1.14 -14.00
CA ARG A 77 -18.41 0.32 -14.20
C ARG A 77 -17.64 0.68 -15.48
N ASN A 78 -16.57 -0.05 -15.77
CA ASN A 78 -15.82 0.14 -17.01
C ASN A 78 -16.65 -0.25 -18.25
N GLN A 79 -17.53 -1.26 -18.12
CA GLN A 79 -18.46 -1.64 -19.17
C GLN A 79 -19.50 -0.54 -19.42
N GLU A 80 -20.07 0.08 -18.37
CA GLU A 80 -20.98 1.22 -18.50
C GLU A 80 -20.34 2.35 -19.33
N VAL A 81 -19.08 2.71 -19.05
CA VAL A 81 -18.33 3.71 -19.82
C VAL A 81 -18.09 3.27 -21.26
N ALA A 82 -17.67 2.02 -21.48
CA ALA A 82 -17.42 1.51 -22.82
C ALA A 82 -18.70 1.50 -23.68
N ASP A 83 -19.85 1.12 -23.11
CA ASP A 83 -21.14 1.05 -23.81
C ASP A 83 -21.66 2.42 -24.25
N MET A 84 -21.29 3.50 -23.54
CA MET A 84 -21.64 4.88 -23.89
C MET A 84 -20.80 5.46 -25.02
N LEU A 85 -19.61 4.88 -25.27
CA LEU A 85 -18.68 5.34 -26.29
C LEU A 85 -18.88 4.58 -27.60
N PRO A 86 -19.19 5.26 -28.72
CA PRO A 86 -19.62 4.60 -29.97
C PRO A 86 -18.52 3.76 -30.65
N ASN A 87 -17.26 4.01 -30.33
CA ASN A 87 -16.09 3.32 -30.90
C ASN A 87 -15.09 2.98 -29.78
N SER A 88 -15.49 2.08 -28.89
CA SER A 88 -14.68 1.67 -27.76
C SER A 88 -14.37 0.17 -27.77
N ARG A 89 -13.27 -0.20 -27.12
CA ARG A 89 -12.95 -1.59 -26.76
C ARG A 89 -12.46 -1.63 -25.32
N ILE A 90 -13.11 -2.46 -24.53
CA ILE A 90 -12.62 -2.85 -23.21
C ILE A 90 -11.68 -4.04 -23.33
N VAL A 91 -10.52 -3.95 -22.67
CA VAL A 91 -9.58 -5.06 -22.48
C VAL A 91 -9.59 -5.41 -21.00
N ILE A 92 -10.00 -6.64 -20.71
CA ILE A 92 -10.11 -7.14 -19.34
C ILE A 92 -8.87 -7.96 -19.03
N PHE A 93 -8.13 -7.52 -18.02
CA PHE A 93 -7.02 -8.24 -17.42
C PHE A 93 -7.61 -9.21 -16.40
N GLU A 94 -7.53 -10.52 -16.68
CA GLU A 94 -8.17 -11.58 -15.88
C GLU A 94 -7.69 -11.56 -14.41
N TYR A 95 -6.43 -11.23 -14.18
CA TYR A 95 -5.87 -11.18 -12.83
C TYR A 95 -5.49 -9.77 -12.39
N GLY A 96 -5.88 -8.77 -13.18
CA GLY A 96 -5.52 -7.37 -12.92
C GLY A 96 -6.29 -6.78 -11.74
N ASP A 97 -5.58 -5.99 -10.95
CA ASP A 97 -6.10 -5.25 -9.79
C ASP A 97 -6.48 -3.80 -10.17
N HIS A 98 -6.42 -2.86 -9.22
CA HIS A 98 -6.72 -1.46 -9.51
C HIS A 98 -5.56 -0.78 -10.24
N VAL A 99 -5.80 -0.39 -11.51
CA VAL A 99 -4.86 0.27 -12.44
C VAL A 99 -3.86 -0.69 -13.12
N GLN A 100 -4.11 -0.97 -14.40
CA GLN A 100 -3.34 -1.96 -15.20
C GLN A 100 -1.93 -1.50 -15.63
N TYR A 101 -1.61 -0.22 -15.48
CA TYR A 101 -0.29 0.33 -15.84
C TYR A 101 0.73 0.20 -14.69
N ARG A 102 0.58 -0.81 -13.84
CA ARG A 102 1.39 -1.07 -12.64
C ARG A 102 1.56 -2.57 -12.44
N GLY A 103 2.51 -2.93 -11.57
CA GLY A 103 2.75 -4.34 -11.22
C GLY A 103 3.07 -5.21 -12.43
N ASP A 104 2.51 -6.42 -12.42
CA ASP A 104 2.76 -7.45 -13.43
C ASP A 104 2.09 -7.18 -14.77
N ASP A 105 0.98 -6.42 -14.74
CA ASP A 105 0.22 -6.06 -15.93
C ASP A 105 0.87 -4.92 -16.72
N ALA A 106 1.80 -4.17 -16.11
CA ALA A 106 2.36 -2.94 -16.69
C ALA A 106 2.97 -3.15 -18.09
N LEU A 107 3.67 -4.25 -18.34
CA LEU A 107 4.29 -4.52 -19.65
C LEU A 107 3.24 -4.88 -20.71
N CYS A 108 2.22 -5.63 -20.34
CA CYS A 108 1.10 -5.98 -21.23
C CYS A 108 0.23 -4.74 -21.52
N ALA A 109 -0.12 -3.97 -20.49
CA ALA A 109 -0.83 -2.71 -20.65
C ALA A 109 -0.05 -1.72 -21.51
N ALA A 110 1.26 -1.58 -21.29
CA ALA A 110 2.11 -0.70 -22.09
C ALA A 110 2.19 -1.12 -23.56
N SER A 111 2.26 -2.43 -23.87
CA SER A 111 2.29 -2.89 -25.27
C SER A 111 0.97 -2.62 -25.98
N ILE A 112 -0.17 -2.90 -25.33
CA ILE A 112 -1.51 -2.65 -25.87
C ILE A 112 -1.73 -1.15 -26.09
N VAL A 113 -1.42 -0.31 -25.08
CA VAL A 113 -1.54 1.15 -25.18
C VAL A 113 -0.62 1.69 -26.28
N SER A 114 0.62 1.21 -26.37
CA SER A 114 1.55 1.64 -27.42
C SER A 114 1.03 1.30 -28.82
N ALA A 115 0.49 0.10 -29.02
CA ALA A 115 -0.08 -0.31 -30.32
C ALA A 115 -1.30 0.55 -30.68
N PHE A 116 -2.19 0.80 -29.72
CA PHE A 116 -3.35 1.67 -29.88
C PHE A 116 -2.98 3.12 -30.22
N VAL A 117 -1.98 3.70 -29.54
CA VAL A 117 -1.55 5.08 -29.81
C VAL A 117 -0.88 5.20 -31.18
N ILE A 118 -0.16 4.17 -31.64
CA ILE A 118 0.49 4.16 -32.95
C ILE A 118 -0.53 4.03 -34.09
N ASP A 119 -1.51 3.13 -33.93
CA ASP A 119 -2.59 2.92 -34.90
C ASP A 119 -3.94 2.70 -34.20
N PRO A 120 -4.66 3.79 -33.87
CA PRO A 120 -5.95 3.69 -33.19
C PRO A 120 -7.04 3.09 -34.08
N THR A 121 -6.83 3.01 -35.40
CA THR A 121 -7.81 2.38 -36.31
C THR A 121 -7.81 0.85 -36.20
N SER A 122 -6.73 0.28 -35.65
CA SER A 122 -6.57 -1.15 -35.36
C SER A 122 -7.17 -1.58 -34.01
N LEU A 123 -8.02 -0.76 -33.38
CA LEU A 123 -8.58 -0.99 -32.04
C LEU A 123 -9.12 -2.42 -31.83
N ASN A 124 -9.84 -2.96 -32.81
CA ASN A 124 -10.42 -4.31 -32.75
C ASN A 124 -9.43 -5.44 -33.04
N ASP A 125 -8.27 -5.11 -33.61
CA ASP A 125 -7.22 -6.05 -34.01
C ASP A 125 -6.01 -6.04 -33.06
N LEU A 126 -6.04 -5.24 -31.98
CA LEU A 126 -4.98 -5.23 -30.97
C LEU A 126 -4.77 -6.64 -30.39
N ASP A 127 -3.51 -7.04 -30.26
CA ASP A 127 -3.10 -8.24 -29.55
C ASP A 127 -3.24 -8.01 -28.04
N THR A 128 -4.25 -8.64 -27.46
CA THR A 128 -4.56 -8.57 -26.02
C THR A 128 -4.39 -9.91 -25.33
N CYS A 129 -3.73 -10.88 -25.96
CA CYS A 129 -3.60 -12.23 -25.41
C CYS A 129 -2.97 -12.22 -24.01
N CYS A 130 -1.98 -11.34 -23.79
CA CYS A 130 -1.32 -11.19 -22.50
C CYS A 130 -2.29 -10.81 -21.36
N ALA A 131 -3.39 -10.10 -21.63
CA ALA A 131 -4.35 -9.72 -20.61
C ALA A 131 -5.19 -10.91 -20.09
N GLU A 132 -5.34 -11.95 -20.90
CA GLU A 132 -6.02 -13.20 -20.51
C GLU A 132 -5.05 -14.21 -19.89
N THR A 133 -3.79 -14.19 -20.33
CA THR A 133 -2.81 -15.24 -20.00
C THR A 133 -1.79 -14.85 -18.96
N SER A 134 -1.63 -13.57 -18.61
CA SER A 134 -0.80 -13.19 -17.46
C SER A 134 -1.40 -13.88 -16.27
N PRO A 135 -0.82 -14.99 -15.74
CA PRO A 135 -1.26 -15.45 -14.44
C PRO A 135 -1.01 -14.28 -13.48
N PRO A 136 -1.68 -14.22 -12.31
CA PRO A 136 -1.15 -13.31 -11.29
C PRO A 136 0.34 -13.66 -11.21
N SER A 137 1.25 -12.68 -11.11
CA SER A 137 2.53 -13.07 -10.53
C SER A 137 2.15 -13.87 -9.31
N PRO A 138 2.73 -15.08 -9.12
CA PRO A 138 2.45 -15.83 -7.92
C PRO A 138 2.52 -14.79 -6.83
N THR A 139 1.43 -14.61 -6.06
CA THR A 139 1.49 -13.83 -4.82
C THR A 139 2.85 -14.19 -4.28
N LEU A 140 3.77 -13.23 -4.23
CA LEU A 140 5.14 -13.50 -3.89
C LEU A 140 5.03 -13.94 -2.43
N VAL A 141 4.74 -15.23 -2.22
CA VAL A 141 5.20 -16.00 -1.11
C VAL A 141 6.68 -16.10 -1.43
N LEU A 142 7.36 -14.96 -1.26
CA LEU A 142 8.70 -15.00 -0.73
C LEU A 142 8.57 -15.99 0.41
N PRO A 143 9.36 -17.07 0.44
CA PRO A 143 9.43 -17.86 1.65
C PRO A 143 9.75 -16.85 2.76
N ALA A 144 8.73 -16.53 3.56
CA ALA A 144 8.87 -15.60 4.65
C ALA A 144 9.77 -16.35 5.63
N PRO A 145 11.02 -15.91 5.83
CA PRO A 145 11.87 -16.60 6.77
C PRO A 145 11.16 -16.52 8.11
N THR A 146 11.20 -17.60 8.86
CA THR A 146 10.77 -17.62 10.25
C THR A 146 11.74 -16.80 11.09
N ILE A 147 11.28 -16.32 12.26
CA ILE A 147 12.19 -15.65 13.20
C ILE A 147 13.39 -16.55 13.53
N ALA A 148 13.17 -17.87 13.62
CA ALA A 148 14.24 -18.85 13.88
C ALA A 148 15.33 -18.86 12.79
N GLU A 149 14.99 -18.58 11.54
CA GLU A 149 15.93 -18.54 10.42
C GLU A 149 16.74 -17.23 10.35
N VAL A 150 16.30 -16.18 11.06
CA VAL A 150 16.95 -14.86 11.08
C VAL A 150 17.58 -14.52 12.44
N ILE A 151 17.70 -15.50 13.35
CA ILE A 151 18.41 -15.31 14.62
C ILE A 151 19.87 -14.91 14.33
N GLY A 152 20.32 -13.83 14.98
CA GLY A 152 21.65 -13.26 14.83
C GLY A 152 21.81 -12.28 13.67
N THR A 153 20.79 -12.09 12.84
CA THR A 153 20.77 -11.07 11.78
C THR A 153 20.40 -9.71 12.37
N GLU A 154 21.22 -8.69 12.10
CA GLU A 154 20.92 -7.31 12.46
C GLU A 154 20.12 -6.64 11.34
N PHE A 155 18.96 -6.08 11.71
CA PHE A 155 18.06 -5.36 10.81
C PHE A 155 18.07 -3.88 11.13
N MET A 156 18.41 -3.05 10.15
CA MET A 156 18.50 -1.60 10.27
C MET A 156 17.17 -0.95 9.91
N SER A 157 16.72 0.02 10.70
CA SER A 157 15.52 0.82 10.39
C SER A 157 15.89 2.15 9.72
N THR A 158 14.98 2.65 8.91
CA THR A 158 15.03 4.01 8.34
C THR A 158 14.06 4.98 9.01
N GLY A 159 13.21 4.50 9.93
CA GLY A 159 12.23 5.34 10.62
C GLY A 159 11.01 4.58 11.11
N VAL A 160 10.07 5.34 11.66
CA VAL A 160 8.80 4.86 12.18
C VAL A 160 7.64 5.63 11.54
N TYR A 161 6.59 4.92 11.17
CA TYR A 161 5.34 5.51 10.71
C TYR A 161 4.31 5.49 11.84
N LEU A 162 3.77 6.66 12.17
CA LEU A 162 2.73 6.85 13.18
C LEU A 162 1.38 7.02 12.49
N ALA A 163 0.50 6.02 12.61
CA ALA A 163 -0.80 6.05 11.94
C ALA A 163 -1.74 7.11 12.52
N SER A 164 -1.68 7.34 13.84
CA SER A 164 -2.51 8.32 14.54
C SER A 164 -2.36 9.75 14.02
N SER A 165 -1.14 10.13 13.62
CA SER A 165 -0.80 11.46 13.11
C SER A 165 -0.51 11.47 11.61
N GLN A 166 -0.46 10.29 10.97
CA GLN A 166 -0.04 10.09 9.58
C GLN A 166 1.36 10.66 9.28
N VAL A 167 2.26 10.60 10.26
CA VAL A 167 3.63 11.14 10.16
C VAL A 167 4.63 9.99 10.02
N TYR A 168 5.60 10.16 9.13
CA TYR A 168 6.80 9.31 9.09
C TYR A 168 7.97 10.05 9.74
N LEU A 169 8.48 9.51 10.85
CA LEU A 169 9.66 10.00 11.54
C LEU A 169 10.89 9.26 11.00
N ALA A 170 11.67 9.94 10.16
CA ALA A 170 12.89 9.38 9.62
C ALA A 170 13.99 9.29 10.68
N VAL A 171 14.83 8.24 10.60
CA VAL A 171 16.04 8.15 11.43
C VAL A 171 16.94 9.37 11.20
N PRO A 172 17.33 10.09 12.25
CA PRO A 172 18.24 11.23 12.15
C PRO A 172 19.60 10.84 11.53
N GLU A 173 20.20 11.76 10.79
CA GLU A 173 21.52 11.54 10.20
C GLU A 173 22.58 11.24 11.27
N GLY A 174 23.32 10.14 11.09
CA GLY A 174 24.36 9.71 12.03
C GLY A 174 23.87 8.92 13.23
N SER A 175 22.56 8.71 13.39
CA SER A 175 21.99 7.82 14.40
C SER A 175 21.76 6.41 13.87
N THR A 176 21.73 5.43 14.79
CA THR A 176 21.54 4.02 14.46
C THR A 176 20.29 3.48 15.14
N TYR A 177 19.41 2.84 14.36
CA TYR A 177 18.22 2.18 14.87
C TYR A 177 18.19 0.77 14.28
N SER A 178 18.19 -0.24 15.14
CA SER A 178 18.24 -1.63 14.70
C SER A 178 17.52 -2.58 15.65
N ILE A 179 17.16 -3.75 15.12
CA ILE A 179 16.74 -4.90 15.91
C ILE A 179 17.58 -6.13 15.55
N THR A 180 17.76 -7.02 16.51
CA THR A 180 18.41 -8.32 16.31
C THR A 180 17.72 -9.36 17.18
N PHE A 181 17.11 -10.37 16.57
CA PHE A 181 16.64 -11.55 17.30
C PHE A 181 17.87 -12.34 17.76
N THR A 182 18.22 -12.25 19.04
CA THR A 182 19.47 -12.84 19.54
C THR A 182 19.32 -14.32 19.88
N ASP A 183 18.10 -14.75 20.19
CA ASP A 183 17.75 -16.14 20.48
C ASP A 183 16.22 -16.33 20.33
N ALA A 184 15.73 -17.55 20.50
CA ALA A 184 14.31 -17.83 20.67
C ALA A 184 13.75 -17.04 21.87
N GLY A 185 12.81 -16.13 21.59
CA GLY A 185 12.17 -15.27 22.59
C GLY A 185 13.01 -14.11 23.11
N GLN A 186 14.21 -13.86 22.56
CA GLN A 186 15.05 -12.72 22.95
C GLN A 186 15.36 -11.78 21.78
N LEU A 187 15.24 -10.48 22.04
CA LEU A 187 15.44 -9.39 21.09
C LEU A 187 16.43 -8.38 21.67
N LYS A 188 17.37 -7.91 20.87
CA LYS A 188 18.16 -6.72 21.16
C LYS A 188 17.68 -5.60 20.27
N ILE A 189 17.51 -4.41 20.83
CA ILE A 189 17.09 -3.20 20.13
C ILE A 189 18.17 -2.13 20.34
N VAL A 190 18.59 -1.47 19.26
CA VAL A 190 19.35 -0.22 19.33
C VAL A 190 18.41 0.90 18.92
N ALA A 191 18.21 1.86 19.82
CA ALA A 191 17.42 3.05 19.60
C ALA A 191 18.33 4.26 19.82
N ASP A 192 18.97 4.70 18.74
CA ASP A 192 20.00 5.74 18.73
C ASP A 192 21.15 5.44 19.70
N CYS A 193 21.25 6.21 20.79
CA CYS A 193 22.30 6.07 21.78
C CYS A 193 22.04 4.94 22.79
N ASN A 194 20.83 4.36 22.79
CA ASN A 194 20.43 3.36 23.76
C ASN A 194 20.43 1.95 23.19
N THR A 195 20.86 0.98 24.01
CA THR A 195 20.68 -0.44 23.73
C THR A 195 19.73 -1.04 24.76
N ILE A 196 18.75 -1.79 24.27
CA ILE A 196 17.67 -2.39 25.04
C ILE A 196 17.71 -3.91 24.83
N THR A 197 17.63 -4.67 25.91
CA THR A 197 17.27 -6.10 25.85
C THR A 197 15.76 -6.23 26.02
N ALA A 198 15.14 -7.05 25.19
CA ALA A 198 13.69 -7.27 25.17
C ALA A 198 13.39 -8.78 25.03
N SER A 199 12.20 -9.18 25.44
CA SER A 199 11.67 -10.52 25.17
C SER A 199 10.57 -10.44 24.12
N TYR A 200 10.33 -11.53 23.40
CA TYR A 200 9.18 -11.62 22.50
C TYR A 200 8.51 -12.99 22.58
N VAL A 201 7.22 -13.02 22.26
CA VAL A 201 6.46 -14.25 22.03
C VAL A 201 5.91 -14.18 20.61
N ALA A 202 6.30 -15.14 19.76
CA ALA A 202 5.74 -15.29 18.42
C ALA A 202 4.58 -16.29 18.45
N GLY A 203 3.52 -15.99 17.72
CA GLY A 203 2.34 -16.83 17.55
C GLY A 203 2.06 -17.15 16.07
N ASP A 204 0.92 -17.78 15.82
CA ASP A 204 0.51 -18.14 14.46
C ASP A 204 0.29 -16.90 13.59
N ARG A 205 0.51 -17.04 12.26
CA ARG A 205 0.25 -16.01 11.25
C ARG A 205 0.95 -14.67 11.53
N GLY A 206 2.16 -14.72 12.09
CA GLY A 206 2.98 -13.54 12.33
C GLY A 206 2.57 -12.71 13.54
N ALA A 207 1.69 -13.23 14.42
CA ALA A 207 1.42 -12.57 15.68
C ALA A 207 2.71 -12.45 16.51
N ILE A 208 2.96 -11.29 17.10
CA ILE A 208 4.10 -11.07 17.99
C ILE A 208 3.66 -10.21 19.17
N ARG A 209 4.30 -10.43 20.32
CA ARG A 209 4.19 -9.55 21.48
C ARG A 209 5.57 -9.32 22.03
N ILE A 210 5.96 -8.07 22.21
CA ILE A 210 7.30 -7.67 22.66
C ILE A 210 7.19 -7.05 24.05
N GLU A 211 8.13 -7.39 24.94
CA GLU A 211 8.27 -6.74 26.24
C GLU A 211 9.65 -6.11 26.34
N LEU A 212 9.71 -4.79 26.52
CA LEU A 212 10.97 -4.08 26.71
C LEU A 212 11.55 -4.39 28.09
N GLY A 213 12.86 -4.67 28.14
CA GLY A 213 13.59 -5.03 29.34
C GLY A 213 14.63 -3.99 29.74
N ALA A 214 15.86 -4.45 30.02
CA ALA A 214 16.91 -3.58 30.51
C ALA A 214 17.40 -2.64 29.39
N SER A 215 17.61 -1.36 29.74
CA SER A 215 18.10 -0.33 28.83
C SER A 215 19.30 0.39 29.44
N THR A 216 20.20 0.88 28.59
CA THR A 216 21.33 1.74 28.99
C THR A 216 20.91 3.09 29.57
N ARG A 217 19.69 3.57 29.28
CA ARG A 217 19.09 4.82 29.80
C ARG A 217 19.98 6.07 29.66
N VAL A 218 20.68 6.19 28.54
CA VAL A 218 21.44 7.38 28.16
C VAL A 218 20.46 8.41 27.59
N ALA A 219 20.68 9.69 27.90
CA ALA A 219 19.94 10.78 27.25
C ALA A 219 20.47 10.95 25.82
N CYS A 220 19.66 10.60 24.82
CA CYS A 220 20.06 10.72 23.42
C CYS A 220 20.10 12.19 22.96
N PRO A 221 20.87 12.49 21.90
CA PRO A 221 20.94 13.83 21.34
C PRO A 221 19.57 14.39 20.95
N GLU A 222 19.50 15.72 20.83
CA GLU A 222 18.32 16.40 20.32
C GLU A 222 17.99 15.91 18.89
N GLY A 223 16.71 15.71 18.60
CA GLY A 223 16.23 15.16 17.34
C GLY A 223 16.14 13.63 17.28
N SER A 224 16.60 12.93 18.33
CA SER A 224 16.38 11.48 18.47
C SER A 224 14.89 11.13 18.48
N ILE A 225 14.54 10.04 17.80
CA ILE A 225 13.18 9.47 17.72
C ILE A 225 13.07 8.19 18.56
N ALA A 226 13.99 7.99 19.52
CA ALA A 226 14.11 6.76 20.30
C ALA A 226 12.82 6.40 21.08
N ASP A 227 12.12 7.40 21.63
CA ASP A 227 10.91 7.17 22.40
C ASP A 227 9.76 6.66 21.51
N ASP A 228 9.50 7.32 20.38
CA ASP A 228 8.48 6.89 19.41
C ASP A 228 8.82 5.50 18.84
N PHE A 229 10.09 5.29 18.47
CA PHE A 229 10.55 4.01 17.94
C PHE A 229 10.35 2.84 18.93
N LEU A 230 10.67 3.05 20.21
CA LEU A 230 10.47 2.02 21.24
C LEU A 230 9.00 1.79 21.56
N ALA A 231 8.18 2.85 21.58
CA ALA A 231 6.75 2.75 21.83
C ALA A 231 6.04 1.92 20.75
N GLU A 232 6.38 2.13 19.48
CA GLU A 232 5.79 1.37 18.36
C GLU A 232 6.29 -0.09 18.33
N ILE A 233 7.55 -0.35 18.70
CA ILE A 233 8.06 -1.73 18.84
C ILE A 233 7.34 -2.47 19.97
N GLU A 234 7.16 -1.83 21.14
CA GLU A 234 6.46 -2.45 22.27
C GLU A 234 4.98 -2.70 21.97
N SER A 235 4.35 -1.82 21.19
CA SER A 235 2.94 -1.92 20.79
C SER A 235 2.71 -2.84 19.59
N ALA A 236 3.77 -3.38 18.98
CA ALA A 236 3.65 -4.25 17.82
C ALA A 236 2.90 -5.54 18.15
N SER A 237 1.85 -5.82 17.39
CA SER A 237 1.03 -7.04 17.49
C SER A 237 1.31 -8.03 16.37
N LYS A 238 1.98 -7.57 15.30
CA LYS A 238 2.29 -8.38 14.13
C LYS A 238 3.71 -8.13 13.64
N ILE A 239 4.36 -9.20 13.17
CA ILE A 239 5.61 -9.16 12.42
C ILE A 239 5.44 -9.82 11.06
N GLU A 240 5.97 -9.19 10.03
CA GLU A 240 6.09 -9.76 8.69
C GLU A 240 7.56 -9.78 8.27
N LEU A 241 7.97 -10.88 7.67
CA LEU A 241 9.32 -11.10 7.18
C LEU A 241 9.27 -11.42 5.69
N PHE A 242 10.12 -10.76 4.91
CA PHE A 242 10.18 -10.90 3.46
C PHE A 242 11.62 -11.10 3.02
N ASP A 243 11.90 -12.17 2.28
CA ASP A 243 13.20 -12.41 1.67
C ASP A 243 13.18 -11.90 0.22
N THR A 244 13.84 -10.78 -0.08
CA THR A 244 13.85 -10.20 -1.43
C THR A 244 14.92 -10.82 -2.35
N GLY A 245 15.66 -11.82 -1.86
CA GLY A 245 16.83 -12.41 -2.51
C GLY A 245 18.13 -11.65 -2.19
N SER A 246 18.13 -10.32 -2.20
CA SER A 246 19.28 -9.47 -1.88
C SER A 246 19.26 -8.93 -0.45
N ALA A 247 18.10 -8.94 0.20
CA ALA A 247 17.92 -8.47 1.56
C ALA A 247 16.79 -9.25 2.24
N ILE A 248 16.70 -9.12 3.56
CA ILE A 248 15.54 -9.52 4.34
C ILE A 248 14.91 -8.26 4.92
N ILE A 249 13.61 -8.09 4.69
CA ILE A 249 12.82 -6.99 5.23
C ILE A 249 12.02 -7.53 6.40
N ALA A 250 12.02 -6.80 7.52
CA ALA A 250 11.13 -7.04 8.65
C ALA A 250 10.22 -5.84 8.84
N VAL A 251 8.93 -6.08 9.11
CA VAL A 251 7.97 -5.01 9.44
C VAL A 251 7.28 -5.40 10.74
N LEU A 252 7.44 -4.56 11.76
CA LEU A 252 6.62 -4.62 12.97
C LEU A 252 5.43 -3.69 12.79
N GLN A 253 4.23 -4.18 13.07
CA GLN A 253 2.99 -3.45 12.90
C GLN A 253 2.17 -3.51 14.19
N THR A 254 1.61 -2.37 14.58
CA THR A 254 0.67 -2.22 15.71
C THR A 254 -0.78 -2.42 15.24
N GLU A 255 -1.70 -2.57 16.18
CA GLU A 255 -3.13 -2.70 15.85
C GLU A 255 -3.74 -1.42 15.25
N ASP A 256 -3.19 -0.24 15.58
CA ASP A 256 -3.64 1.05 15.06
C ASP A 256 -3.08 1.37 13.66
N GLY A 257 -2.22 0.50 13.11
CA GLY A 257 -1.64 0.61 11.77
C GLY A 257 -0.28 1.31 11.71
N SER A 258 0.23 1.81 12.84
CA SER A 258 1.61 2.27 12.95
C SER A 258 2.58 1.12 12.65
N ASN A 259 3.76 1.45 12.12
CA ASN A 259 4.73 0.42 11.76
C ASN A 259 6.18 0.91 11.80
N VAL A 260 7.07 -0.05 12.02
CA VAL A 260 8.51 0.13 11.94
C VAL A 260 9.06 -0.87 10.92
N GLY A 261 9.63 -0.34 9.85
CA GLY A 261 10.29 -1.12 8.80
C GLY A 261 11.78 -1.29 9.08
N PHE A 262 12.30 -2.47 8.77
CA PHE A 262 13.71 -2.80 8.92
C PHE A 262 14.24 -3.58 7.72
N THR A 263 15.54 -3.47 7.44
CA THR A 263 16.22 -4.17 6.35
C THR A 263 17.56 -4.74 6.81
N ALA A 264 17.84 -5.98 6.45
CA ALA A 264 19.14 -6.62 6.57
C ALA A 264 19.63 -7.03 5.17
N LEU A 265 20.79 -6.52 4.74
CA LEU A 265 21.38 -6.90 3.45
C LEU A 265 22.07 -8.27 3.55
N LYS A 266 22.03 -9.07 2.48
CA LYS A 266 22.71 -10.37 2.38
C LYS A 266 24.11 -10.27 1.78
#